data_AF-A0A1D2XE92-F1
#
_entry.id   AF-A0A1D2XE92-F1
#
_cell.length_a   1.000
_cell.length_b   1.000
_cell.length_c   1.000
_cell.angle_alpha   90.00
_cell.angle_beta   90.00
_cell.angle_gamma   90.00
#
_symmetry.space_group_name_H-M   'P 1'
#
loop_
_entity.id
_entity.type
_entity.pdbx_description
1 polymer ?
#
loop_
_entity_poly.entity_id
_entity_poly.type
_entity_poly.pdbx_seq_one_letter_code
_entity_poly.pdbx_strand_id
1 'polypeptide(L)'
;MTDPLFTRTADNRVHYYINDHLGTPQKAFRRNGKVTWKAKISAFGETEVWAKSELRNNLRFPGQYFDAETGLHYNYFRDYAAGLGRYVQSDPLGLAAGMNTYGYVFQNPINAMDLTGLDAIPLIFPDYSPAMPKDWWGIGGSRPLALGHAGILLINPDSGFTKYYEFGRYNALEGECGCGAVQSYSVSNAVMRSNGRPTQASLDKIFRKISKLSGGGGRIAGAYVPNNNFNKMNQYSAGRLAQNSNPKRAPYDFSDNNCGHFMMDVLGAGGVKDLPWIVNPMPSNMMDELYEEGYSPVKWVNRK
;
A
#
# COMPACT_ATOMS: atom_id res chain seq x y z
N MET A 1 -1.41 7.57 -11.79
CA MET A 1 -0.22 7.77 -12.64
C MET A 1 -0.49 8.92 -13.56
N THR A 2 0.49 9.78 -13.74
CA THR A 2 0.54 10.81 -14.78
C THR A 2 1.20 10.25 -16.03
N ASP A 3 0.75 9.08 -16.51
CA ASP A 3 0.94 8.61 -17.89
C ASP A 3 -0.32 9.00 -18.67
N PRO A 4 -0.57 10.31 -18.89
CA PRO A 4 -1.78 10.72 -19.55
C PRO A 4 -1.70 10.23 -20.99
N LEU A 5 -2.76 9.58 -21.46
CA LEU A 5 -2.89 9.30 -22.89
C LEU A 5 -3.44 10.52 -23.62
N PHE A 6 -4.36 11.23 -22.97
CA PHE A 6 -4.93 12.47 -23.47
C PHE A 6 -5.45 13.35 -22.33
N THR A 7 -5.66 14.62 -22.63
CA THR A 7 -6.44 15.55 -21.81
C THR A 7 -7.47 16.26 -22.67
N ARG A 8 -8.55 16.70 -22.03
CA ARG A 8 -9.63 17.46 -22.66
C ARG A 8 -9.79 18.79 -21.94
N THR A 9 -9.63 19.89 -22.67
CA THR A 9 -9.80 21.24 -22.13
C THR A 9 -11.29 21.58 -21.99
N ALA A 10 -11.60 22.67 -21.26
CA ALA A 10 -12.98 23.10 -21.01
C ALA A 10 -13.77 23.44 -22.29
N ASP A 11 -13.07 23.89 -23.34
CA ASP A 11 -13.60 24.09 -24.70
C ASP A 11 -13.73 22.77 -25.51
N ASN A 12 -13.70 21.62 -24.82
CA ASN A 12 -13.87 20.27 -25.35
C ASN A 12 -12.80 19.84 -26.38
N ARG A 13 -11.63 20.49 -26.40
CA ARG A 13 -10.54 20.12 -27.30
C ARG A 13 -9.68 19.02 -26.68
N VAL A 14 -9.42 17.97 -27.45
CA VAL A 14 -8.61 16.82 -27.03
C VAL A 14 -7.16 17.00 -27.46
N HIS A 15 -6.25 16.74 -26.52
CA HIS A 15 -4.81 16.77 -26.72
C HIS A 15 -4.24 15.42 -26.30
N TYR A 16 -3.44 14.78 -27.15
CA TYR A 16 -2.82 13.48 -26.90
C TYR A 16 -1.37 13.69 -26.47
N TYR A 17 -0.90 12.91 -25.50
CA TYR A 17 0.46 13.05 -24.99
C TYR A 17 1.42 12.03 -25.61
N ILE A 18 2.70 12.41 -25.65
CA ILE A 18 3.84 11.52 -25.80
C ILE A 18 4.59 11.58 -24.49
N ASN A 19 4.73 10.43 -23.85
CA ASN A 19 5.42 10.30 -22.57
C ASN A 19 6.78 9.59 -22.78
N ASP A 20 7.69 9.74 -21.83
CA ASP A 20 8.93 8.95 -21.81
C ASP A 20 8.70 7.54 -21.22
N HIS A 21 9.77 6.77 -21.04
CA HIS A 21 9.71 5.40 -20.52
C HIS A 21 9.23 5.29 -19.07
N LEU A 22 9.22 6.40 -18.31
CA LEU A 22 8.65 6.46 -16.96
C LEU A 22 7.20 6.92 -16.97
N GLY A 23 6.68 7.37 -18.12
CA GLY A 23 5.35 7.96 -18.23
C GLY A 23 5.33 9.48 -18.04
N THR A 24 6.48 10.16 -18.00
CA THR A 24 6.53 11.63 -17.87
C THR A 24 6.10 12.30 -19.18
N PRO A 25 5.17 13.26 -19.19
CA PRO A 25 4.81 14.00 -20.40
C PRO A 25 5.98 14.76 -21.02
N GLN A 26 6.27 14.49 -22.29
CA GLN A 26 7.31 15.18 -23.07
C GLN A 26 6.71 16.14 -24.11
N LYS A 27 5.60 15.73 -24.74
CA LYS A 27 4.88 16.52 -25.74
C LYS A 27 3.38 16.25 -25.65
N ALA A 28 2.57 17.19 -26.12
CA ALA A 28 1.16 16.98 -26.40
C ALA A 28 0.78 17.59 -27.76
N PHE A 29 -0.13 16.94 -28.48
CA PHE A 29 -0.54 17.35 -29.81
C PHE A 29 -2.04 17.13 -30.05
N ARG A 30 -2.61 17.86 -31.02
CA ARG A 30 -3.99 17.66 -31.47
C ARG A 30 -4.06 16.63 -32.60
N ARG A 31 -5.28 16.17 -32.91
CA ARG A 31 -5.55 15.20 -33.99
C ARG A 31 -4.93 15.57 -35.34
N ASN A 32 -4.78 16.86 -35.65
CA ASN A 32 -4.16 17.34 -36.88
C ASN A 32 -2.61 17.36 -36.84
N GLY A 33 -1.98 16.79 -35.81
CA GLY A 33 -0.52 16.75 -35.66
C GLY A 33 0.11 18.04 -35.10
N LYS A 34 -0.69 19.08 -34.83
CA LYS A 34 -0.18 20.33 -34.24
C LYS A 34 0.29 20.07 -32.81
N VAL A 35 1.57 20.34 -32.53
CA VAL A 35 2.12 20.34 -31.17
C VAL A 35 1.53 21.49 -30.37
N THR A 36 0.90 21.17 -29.25
CA THR A 36 0.20 22.11 -28.37
C THR A 36 0.86 22.29 -27.02
N TRP A 37 1.73 21.35 -26.62
CA TRP A 37 2.60 21.49 -25.46
C TRP A 37 3.88 20.71 -25.72
N LYS A 38 5.00 21.22 -25.22
CA LYS A 38 6.29 20.55 -25.25
C LYS A 38 7.10 21.08 -24.09
N ALA A 39 7.86 20.21 -23.44
CA ALA A 39 8.87 20.63 -22.48
C ALA A 39 10.22 19.99 -22.76
N LYS A 40 11.27 20.63 -22.26
CA LYS A 40 12.57 20.00 -22.03
C LYS A 40 12.66 19.71 -20.53
N ILE A 41 12.94 18.46 -20.19
CA ILE A 41 12.98 17.99 -18.80
C ILE A 41 14.40 17.55 -18.48
N SER A 42 15.00 18.08 -17.42
CA SER A 42 16.33 17.66 -16.95
C SER A 42 16.27 16.29 -16.29
N ALA A 43 17.44 15.68 -16.01
CA ALA A 43 17.51 14.38 -15.35
C ALA A 43 16.76 14.35 -14.01
N PHE A 44 16.73 15.46 -13.28
CA PHE A 44 16.05 15.61 -11.99
C PHE A 44 14.69 16.30 -12.10
N GLY A 45 14.14 16.46 -13.31
CA GLY A 45 12.75 16.87 -13.50
C GLY A 45 12.55 18.38 -13.66
N GLU A 46 13.61 19.20 -13.67
CA GLU A 46 13.43 20.63 -14.00
C GLU A 46 12.83 20.73 -15.39
N THR A 47 11.74 21.46 -15.50
CA THR A 47 10.89 21.46 -16.69
C THR A 47 10.85 22.84 -17.31
N GLU A 48 11.45 22.98 -18.48
CA GLU A 48 11.34 24.17 -19.31
C GLU A 48 10.23 23.96 -20.35
N VAL A 49 9.07 24.60 -20.14
CA VAL A 49 7.95 24.54 -21.08
C VAL A 49 8.20 25.46 -22.25
N TRP A 50 7.95 24.96 -23.46
CA TRP A 50 8.10 25.76 -24.68
C TRP A 50 7.15 26.96 -24.66
N ALA A 51 7.68 28.17 -24.90
CA ALA A 51 6.94 29.44 -24.84
C ALA A 51 5.70 29.51 -25.75
N LYS A 52 5.66 28.72 -26.84
CA LYS A 52 4.51 28.66 -27.77
C LYS A 52 3.46 27.61 -27.38
N SER A 53 3.57 27.00 -26.20
CA SER A 53 2.59 26.00 -25.75
C SER A 53 1.22 26.63 -25.52
N GLU A 54 0.20 26.02 -26.10
CA GLU A 54 -1.20 26.44 -26.00
C GLU A 54 -1.96 25.69 -24.89
N LEU A 55 -1.51 24.47 -24.59
CA LEU A 55 -2.06 23.65 -23.51
C LEU A 55 -1.26 23.92 -22.23
N ARG A 56 -1.95 24.30 -21.15
CA ARG A 56 -1.36 24.30 -19.81
C ARG A 56 -1.27 22.86 -19.29
N ASN A 57 -0.05 22.39 -19.05
CA ASN A 57 0.22 21.07 -18.48
C ASN A 57 1.14 21.19 -17.26
N ASN A 58 0.58 20.92 -16.08
CA ASN A 58 1.30 20.97 -14.82
C ASN A 58 1.81 19.59 -14.38
N LEU A 59 1.54 18.53 -15.12
CA LEU A 59 2.07 17.20 -14.80
C LEU A 59 3.60 17.18 -14.94
N ARG A 60 4.28 16.49 -14.02
CA ARG A 60 5.75 16.34 -13.99
C ARG A 60 6.09 14.84 -13.97
N PHE A 61 7.14 14.44 -13.26
CA PHE A 61 7.42 13.01 -13.03
C PHE A 61 6.19 12.27 -12.52
N PRO A 62 6.14 10.94 -12.67
CA PRO A 62 4.99 10.15 -12.27
C PRO A 62 4.56 10.44 -10.82
N GLY A 63 3.34 10.96 -10.62
CA GLY A 63 2.80 11.34 -9.31
C GLY A 63 2.91 12.82 -8.95
N GLN A 64 3.74 13.57 -9.68
CA GLN A 64 4.04 14.97 -9.39
C GLN A 64 3.16 15.96 -10.17
N TYR A 65 2.77 17.03 -9.47
CA TYR A 65 2.08 18.19 -10.03
C TYR A 65 2.88 19.46 -9.76
N PHE A 66 3.13 20.26 -10.79
CA PHE A 66 3.81 21.54 -10.65
C PHE A 66 2.88 22.58 -10.04
N ASP A 67 3.27 23.07 -8.88
CA ASP A 67 2.67 24.22 -8.23
C ASP A 67 3.43 25.49 -8.64
N ALA A 68 2.70 26.42 -9.25
CA ALA A 68 3.26 27.66 -9.74
C ALA A 68 3.49 28.70 -8.62
N GLU A 69 2.80 28.58 -7.48
CA GLU A 69 2.94 29.52 -6.36
C GLU A 69 4.27 29.32 -5.63
N THR A 70 4.64 28.05 -5.41
CA THR A 70 5.89 27.68 -4.74
C THR A 70 7.04 27.42 -5.72
N GLY A 71 6.73 27.12 -6.98
CA GLY A 71 7.70 26.63 -7.96
C GLY A 71 8.15 25.18 -7.70
N LEU A 72 7.52 24.49 -6.74
CA LEU A 72 7.82 23.11 -6.38
C LEU A 72 6.89 22.13 -7.10
N HIS A 73 7.28 20.86 -7.06
CA HIS A 73 6.49 19.76 -7.57
C HIS A 73 5.80 19.08 -6.39
N TYR A 74 4.52 19.33 -6.18
CA TYR A 74 3.71 18.61 -5.21
C TYR A 74 3.68 17.12 -5.54
N ASN A 75 4.15 16.28 -4.63
CA ASN A 75 4.17 14.82 -4.74
C ASN A 75 3.48 14.18 -3.53
N TYR A 76 2.21 14.52 -3.35
CA TYR A 76 1.32 14.01 -2.31
C TYR A 76 1.80 14.29 -0.87
N PHE A 77 2.71 13.47 -0.34
CA PHE A 77 3.24 13.62 1.01
C PHE A 77 4.40 14.61 1.12
N ARG A 78 5.04 14.97 0.00
CA ARG A 78 6.20 15.86 -0.03
C ARG A 78 6.20 16.76 -1.24
N ASP A 79 6.86 17.91 -1.13
CA ASP A 79 7.14 18.82 -2.22
C ASP A 79 8.56 18.62 -2.71
N TYR A 80 8.70 18.48 -4.02
CA TYR A 80 9.95 18.18 -4.68
C TYR A 80 10.53 19.43 -5.37
N ALA A 81 11.74 19.82 -4.98
CA ALA A 81 12.49 20.89 -5.61
C ALA A 81 13.35 20.31 -6.74
N ALA A 82 12.80 20.34 -7.95
CA ALA A 82 13.47 19.76 -9.12
C ALA A 82 14.86 20.35 -9.40
N GLY A 83 15.05 21.66 -9.16
CA GLY A 83 16.35 22.30 -9.32
C GLY A 83 17.40 21.92 -8.29
N LEU A 84 16.99 21.34 -7.16
CA LEU A 84 17.88 20.79 -6.14
C LEU A 84 18.00 19.27 -6.23
N GLY A 85 17.18 18.63 -7.07
CA GLY A 85 17.10 17.17 -7.21
C GLY A 85 16.68 16.45 -5.92
N ARG A 86 15.85 17.08 -5.08
CA ARG A 86 15.48 16.56 -3.76
C ARG A 86 14.13 17.07 -3.27
N TYR A 87 13.56 16.40 -2.29
CA TYR A 87 12.44 16.91 -1.52
C TYR A 87 12.87 18.10 -0.64
N VAL A 88 11.96 19.02 -0.37
CA VAL A 88 12.21 20.14 0.57
C VAL A 88 11.86 19.77 2.00
N GLN A 89 11.02 18.74 2.18
CA GLN A 89 10.78 18.09 3.46
C GLN A 89 11.67 16.85 3.60
N SER A 90 12.15 16.63 4.83
CA SER A 90 12.76 15.35 5.19
C SER A 90 11.74 14.24 4.98
N ASP A 91 12.20 13.07 4.56
CA ASP A 91 11.37 11.88 4.47
C ASP A 91 10.68 11.64 5.82
N PRO A 92 9.34 11.50 5.87
CA PRO A 92 8.63 11.12 7.08
C PRO A 92 9.17 9.80 7.68
N LEU A 93 9.76 8.93 6.86
CA LEU A 93 10.44 7.71 7.30
C LEU A 93 11.79 7.98 8.00
N GLY A 94 12.36 9.18 7.90
CA GLY A 94 13.67 9.55 8.43
C GLY A 94 14.80 8.73 7.79
N LEU A 95 15.86 8.42 8.56
CA LEU A 95 17.02 7.64 8.07
C LEU A 95 16.67 6.23 7.55
N ALA A 96 15.45 5.74 7.80
CA ALA A 96 14.96 4.47 7.27
C ALA A 96 14.74 4.49 5.74
N ALA A 97 14.55 5.67 5.14
CA ALA A 97 14.52 5.89 3.69
C ALA A 97 15.92 5.95 3.05
N GLY A 98 16.99 5.89 3.86
CA GLY A 98 18.38 6.03 3.45
C GLY A 98 19.08 7.18 4.20
N MET A 99 20.41 7.25 4.07
CA MET A 99 21.21 8.26 4.76
C MET A 99 20.86 9.70 4.36
N ASN A 100 20.32 9.90 3.16
CA ASN A 100 19.81 11.18 2.70
C ASN A 100 18.28 11.15 2.69
N THR A 101 17.68 11.67 3.76
CA THR A 101 16.22 11.73 3.92
C THR A 101 15.55 12.73 2.99
N TYR A 102 16.29 13.54 2.25
CA TYR A 102 15.72 14.47 1.27
C TYR A 102 15.81 13.91 -0.15
N GLY A 103 16.49 12.78 -0.36
CA GLY A 103 16.76 12.22 -1.68
C GLY A 103 15.48 11.82 -2.43
N TYR A 104 15.47 12.07 -3.75
CA TYR A 104 14.42 11.57 -4.63
C TYR A 104 14.91 10.31 -5.32
N VAL A 105 14.22 9.18 -5.11
CA VAL A 105 14.49 7.86 -5.73
C VAL A 105 15.98 7.44 -5.70
N PHE A 106 16.64 7.60 -4.56
CA PHE A 106 18.08 7.30 -4.38
C PHE A 106 19.00 7.99 -5.40
N GLN A 107 18.62 9.18 -5.87
CA GLN A 107 19.34 9.94 -6.89
C GLN A 107 19.40 9.24 -8.26
N ASN A 108 18.45 8.34 -8.56
CA ASN A 108 18.32 7.68 -9.85
C ASN A 108 16.96 7.92 -10.55
N PRO A 109 16.59 9.19 -10.82
CA PRO A 109 15.30 9.59 -11.41
C PRO A 109 15.10 9.14 -12.85
N ILE A 110 16.14 8.65 -13.52
CA ILE A 110 16.03 8.12 -14.89
C ILE A 110 15.47 6.69 -14.87
N ASN A 111 15.73 5.91 -13.82
CA ASN A 111 15.37 4.49 -13.78
C ASN A 111 14.29 4.16 -12.74
N ALA A 112 13.94 5.11 -11.87
CA ALA A 112 13.00 4.91 -10.79
C ALA A 112 12.02 6.09 -10.69
N MET A 113 10.82 5.80 -10.18
CA MET A 113 9.76 6.78 -9.99
C MET A 113 9.14 6.62 -8.60
N ASP A 114 8.63 7.71 -8.03
CA ASP A 114 7.96 7.73 -6.74
C ASP A 114 6.50 8.19 -6.92
N LEU A 115 5.63 7.25 -7.31
CA LEU A 115 4.25 7.49 -7.78
C LEU A 115 3.28 8.04 -6.72
N THR A 116 3.54 7.70 -5.47
CA THR A 116 2.68 7.95 -4.31
C THR A 116 3.48 8.26 -3.06
N GLY A 117 4.78 7.94 -3.07
CA GLY A 117 5.46 7.55 -1.86
C GLY A 117 4.88 6.25 -1.27
N LEU A 118 5.04 5.05 -1.90
CA LEU A 118 5.01 3.64 -1.35
C LEU A 118 3.75 2.67 -1.70
N ASP A 119 3.71 1.26 -1.62
CA ASP A 119 2.48 0.32 -1.48
C ASP A 119 2.45 -1.13 -0.74
N ALA A 120 1.52 -1.37 0.23
CA ALA A 120 1.10 -2.60 1.00
C ALA A 120 -0.42 -2.61 1.39
N ILE A 121 -1.03 -3.76 1.80
CA ILE A 121 -2.48 -3.84 2.15
C ILE A 121 -2.77 -4.68 3.43
N PRO A 122 -2.98 -4.07 4.61
CA PRO A 122 -3.59 -4.74 5.77
C PRO A 122 -5.05 -5.14 5.53
N LEU A 123 -5.45 -6.32 5.99
CA LEU A 123 -6.78 -6.92 5.80
C LEU A 123 -7.36 -7.40 7.14
N ILE A 124 -8.67 -7.21 7.31
CA ILE A 124 -9.47 -7.74 8.42
C ILE A 124 -10.68 -8.52 7.92
N PHE A 125 -11.06 -9.53 8.70
CA PHE A 125 -12.22 -10.39 8.50
C PHE A 125 -13.23 -10.14 9.62
N PRO A 126 -14.06 -9.10 9.52
CA PRO A 126 -14.90 -8.64 10.63
C PRO A 126 -16.00 -9.65 11.00
N ASP A 127 -16.38 -10.53 10.09
CA ASP A 127 -17.40 -11.56 10.36
C ASP A 127 -16.78 -12.87 10.88
N TYR A 128 -15.45 -12.92 11.05
CA TYR A 128 -14.77 -14.10 11.57
C TYR A 128 -15.06 -14.29 13.06
N SER A 129 -15.63 -15.43 13.40
CA SER A 129 -15.81 -15.88 14.78
C SER A 129 -14.82 -17.01 15.05
N PRO A 130 -13.79 -16.81 15.90
CA PRO A 130 -12.92 -17.90 16.29
C PRO A 130 -13.75 -18.98 17.01
N ALA A 131 -13.49 -20.24 16.73
CA ALA A 131 -13.99 -21.33 17.55
C ALA A 131 -13.37 -21.18 18.94
N MET A 132 -14.16 -20.74 19.93
CA MET A 132 -13.75 -20.69 21.32
C MET A 132 -14.27 -21.92 22.08
N PRO A 133 -13.52 -22.41 23.07
CA PRO A 133 -14.03 -23.37 24.05
C PRO A 133 -15.37 -22.87 24.65
N LYS A 134 -16.33 -23.79 24.87
CA LYS A 134 -17.70 -23.44 25.31
C LYS A 134 -17.71 -22.74 26.68
N ASP A 135 -16.72 -23.02 27.50
CA ASP A 135 -16.44 -22.42 28.81
C ASP A 135 -16.02 -20.95 28.73
N TRP A 136 -15.65 -20.45 27.55
CA TRP A 136 -15.38 -19.03 27.29
C TRP A 136 -16.55 -18.29 26.64
N TRP A 137 -17.73 -18.94 26.55
CA TRP A 137 -18.95 -18.25 26.15
C TRP A 137 -19.41 -17.38 27.34
N GLY A 138 -19.80 -16.14 27.08
CA GLY A 138 -20.25 -15.22 28.14
C GLY A 138 -21.43 -15.79 28.94
N ILE A 139 -21.73 -15.17 30.08
CA ILE A 139 -22.88 -15.55 30.95
C ILE A 139 -24.14 -15.68 30.07
N GLY A 140 -24.66 -16.90 29.92
CA GLY A 140 -25.82 -17.20 29.07
C GLY A 140 -25.55 -17.99 27.78
N GLY A 141 -24.33 -18.49 27.54
CA GLY A 141 -24.05 -19.43 26.43
C GLY A 141 -24.12 -18.81 25.03
N SER A 142 -24.05 -17.49 24.95
CA SER A 142 -24.02 -16.76 23.68
C SER A 142 -22.61 -16.77 23.10
N ARG A 143 -22.48 -17.02 21.79
CA ARG A 143 -21.19 -16.92 21.08
C ARG A 143 -20.63 -15.50 21.30
N PRO A 144 -19.35 -15.35 21.66
CA PRO A 144 -18.75 -14.03 21.79
C PRO A 144 -18.90 -13.27 20.46
N LEU A 145 -19.16 -11.97 20.57
CA LEU A 145 -19.19 -11.01 19.45
C LEU A 145 -18.00 -11.29 18.52
N ALA A 146 -18.23 -11.25 17.20
CA ALA A 146 -17.22 -11.52 16.19
C ALA A 146 -15.97 -10.65 16.45
N LEU A 147 -14.95 -11.24 17.08
CA LEU A 147 -13.73 -10.53 17.46
C LEU A 147 -12.90 -10.11 16.23
N GLY A 148 -13.26 -10.63 15.05
CA GLY A 148 -12.52 -10.41 13.83
C GLY A 148 -11.22 -11.22 13.78
N HIS A 149 -10.62 -11.24 12.60
CA HIS A 149 -9.28 -11.76 12.37
C HIS A 149 -8.53 -10.81 11.44
N ALA A 150 -7.20 -10.84 11.43
CA ALA A 150 -6.37 -9.93 10.64
C ALA A 150 -5.24 -10.66 9.92
N GLY A 151 -4.86 -10.12 8.78
CA GLY A 151 -3.68 -10.53 8.03
C GLY A 151 -3.19 -9.40 7.14
N ILE A 152 -2.09 -9.63 6.44
CA ILE A 152 -1.48 -8.62 5.59
C ILE A 152 -1.15 -9.19 4.21
N LEU A 153 -1.56 -8.46 3.18
CA LEU A 153 -1.25 -8.75 1.79
C LEU A 153 -0.09 -7.83 1.34
N LEU A 154 1.04 -8.45 1.05
CA LEU A 154 2.22 -7.80 0.52
C LEU A 154 2.21 -7.93 -1.00
N ILE A 155 2.37 -6.82 -1.71
CA ILE A 155 2.45 -6.79 -3.17
C ILE A 155 3.74 -6.06 -3.54
N ASN A 156 4.60 -6.71 -4.30
CA ASN A 156 5.75 -6.03 -4.88
C ASN A 156 5.23 -5.11 -6.01
N PRO A 157 5.46 -3.79 -5.93
CA PRO A 157 4.83 -2.83 -6.84
C PRO A 157 5.34 -2.96 -8.28
N ASP A 158 6.57 -3.46 -8.47
CA ASP A 158 7.22 -3.56 -9.78
C ASP A 158 6.81 -4.84 -10.53
N SER A 159 6.73 -5.95 -9.81
CA SER A 159 6.50 -7.28 -10.39
C SER A 159 5.07 -7.81 -10.19
N GLY A 160 4.30 -7.20 -9.30
CA GLY A 160 3.01 -7.73 -8.85
C GLY A 160 3.12 -9.02 -8.05
N PHE A 161 4.34 -9.44 -7.67
CA PHE A 161 4.53 -10.62 -6.83
C PHE A 161 3.81 -10.44 -5.49
N THR A 162 2.96 -11.40 -5.14
CA THR A 162 2.05 -11.24 -4.00
C THR A 162 2.25 -12.35 -2.97
N LYS A 163 2.29 -11.95 -1.70
CA LYS A 163 2.27 -12.87 -0.57
C LYS A 163 1.29 -12.42 0.48
N TYR A 164 0.65 -13.39 1.12
CA TYR A 164 -0.25 -13.15 2.23
C TYR A 164 0.25 -13.87 3.47
N TYR A 165 0.27 -13.14 4.59
CA TYR A 165 0.67 -13.63 5.90
C TYR A 165 -0.40 -13.30 6.94
N GLU A 166 -0.55 -14.15 7.93
CA GLU A 166 -1.39 -13.89 9.10
C GLU A 166 -0.83 -14.57 10.34
N PHE A 167 -1.22 -14.10 11.51
CA PHE A 167 -0.82 -14.68 12.78
C PHE A 167 -2.06 -15.03 13.59
N GLY A 168 -2.06 -16.17 14.27
CA GLY A 168 -3.24 -16.62 14.97
C GLY A 168 -2.99 -17.89 15.77
N ARG A 169 -4.08 -18.41 16.35
CA ARG A 169 -4.06 -19.66 17.10
C ARG A 169 -4.26 -20.82 16.12
N TYR A 170 -3.18 -21.26 15.48
CA TYR A 170 -3.19 -22.38 14.53
C TYR A 170 -2.38 -23.55 15.07
N ASN A 171 -2.71 -24.77 14.63
CA ASN A 171 -1.98 -26.00 14.95
C ASN A 171 -1.77 -26.22 16.46
N ALA A 172 -2.78 -25.92 17.28
CA ALA A 172 -2.82 -26.46 18.63
C ALA A 172 -2.95 -27.99 18.49
N LEU A 173 -1.87 -28.72 18.78
CA LEU A 173 -2.01 -30.12 19.16
C LEU A 173 -3.02 -30.15 20.32
N GLU A 174 -3.97 -31.09 20.30
CA GLU A 174 -4.96 -31.23 21.37
C GLU A 174 -4.26 -31.17 22.74
N GLY A 175 -4.55 -30.11 23.52
CA GLY A 175 -3.98 -29.90 24.86
C GLY A 175 -2.92 -28.79 24.98
N GLU A 176 -2.30 -28.32 23.89
CA GLU A 176 -1.32 -27.22 23.92
C GLU A 176 -1.94 -25.91 23.43
N CYS A 177 -2.84 -25.34 24.25
CA CYS A 177 -3.48 -24.08 23.97
C CYS A 177 -2.51 -22.91 24.26
N GLY A 178 -2.04 -22.20 23.22
CA GLY A 178 -1.38 -20.90 23.42
C GLY A 178 -0.30 -20.51 22.42
N CYS A 179 0.19 -21.44 21.60
CA CYS A 179 1.39 -21.21 20.81
C CYS A 179 1.06 -20.51 19.49
N GLY A 180 0.74 -19.21 19.52
CA GLY A 180 0.48 -18.39 18.34
C GLY A 180 1.47 -18.68 17.21
N ALA A 181 0.95 -18.80 15.99
CA ALA A 181 1.73 -19.20 14.83
C ALA A 181 1.42 -18.29 13.64
N VAL A 182 2.43 -18.01 12.83
CA VAL A 182 2.25 -17.34 11.55
C VAL A 182 1.85 -18.38 10.50
N GLN A 183 0.88 -18.05 9.65
CA GLN A 183 0.57 -18.80 8.44
C GLN A 183 0.92 -17.96 7.21
N SER A 184 1.28 -18.65 6.13
CA SER A 184 1.48 -18.06 4.82
C SER A 184 0.72 -18.88 3.79
N TYR A 185 -0.09 -18.22 2.96
CA TYR A 185 -0.86 -18.89 1.91
C TYR A 185 -0.39 -18.46 0.53
N SER A 186 -0.23 -19.44 -0.36
CA SER A 186 0.03 -19.16 -1.77
C SER A 186 -1.21 -18.54 -2.41
N VAL A 187 -1.09 -17.29 -2.87
CA VAL A 187 -2.12 -16.56 -3.62
C VAL A 187 -1.63 -16.26 -5.03
N SER A 188 -2.53 -15.86 -5.93
CA SER A 188 -2.11 -15.38 -7.25
C SER A 188 -1.35 -14.06 -7.11
N ASN A 189 -0.37 -13.83 -7.97
CA ASN A 189 0.24 -12.52 -8.12
C ASN A 189 -0.81 -11.49 -8.55
N ALA A 190 -0.67 -10.28 -8.03
CA ALA A 190 -1.51 -9.17 -8.44
C ALA A 190 -1.10 -8.75 -9.85
N VAL A 191 -2.10 -8.41 -10.67
CA VAL A 191 -1.82 -7.81 -11.97
C VAL A 191 -1.73 -6.32 -11.72
N MET A 192 -0.54 -5.76 -11.85
CA MET A 192 -0.31 -4.34 -11.61
C MET A 192 -0.82 -3.52 -12.80
N ARG A 193 -1.54 -2.44 -12.51
CA ARG A 193 -1.84 -1.42 -13.49
C ARG A 193 -0.60 -0.57 -13.70
N SER A 194 -0.57 0.19 -14.79
CA SER A 194 0.34 1.32 -14.98
C SER A 194 0.04 2.46 -13.99
N ASN A 195 -0.32 2.20 -12.73
CA ASN A 195 -0.38 3.24 -11.70
C ASN A 195 0.16 2.77 -10.36
N GLY A 196 0.93 1.69 -10.37
CA GLY A 196 1.46 1.06 -9.17
C GLY A 196 0.41 0.32 -8.34
N ARG A 197 -0.89 0.40 -8.70
CA ARG A 197 -1.96 -0.32 -7.99
C ARG A 197 -2.32 -1.63 -8.67
N PRO A 198 -2.68 -2.66 -7.91
CA PRO A 198 -3.20 -3.90 -8.46
C PRO A 198 -4.57 -3.69 -9.13
N THR A 199 -4.87 -4.46 -10.18
CA THR A 199 -6.18 -4.44 -10.84
C THR A 199 -7.25 -4.98 -9.91
N GLN A 200 -8.47 -4.42 -9.99
CA GLN A 200 -9.60 -4.90 -9.20
C GLN A 200 -9.88 -6.38 -9.44
N ALA A 201 -9.82 -6.83 -10.70
CA ALA A 201 -10.02 -8.23 -11.05
C ALA A 201 -8.98 -9.16 -10.41
N SER A 202 -7.71 -8.77 -10.37
CA SER A 202 -6.67 -9.58 -9.71
C SER A 202 -6.87 -9.61 -8.19
N LEU A 203 -7.24 -8.47 -7.59
CA LEU A 203 -7.56 -8.42 -6.16
C LEU A 203 -8.80 -9.22 -5.80
N ASP A 204 -9.86 -9.16 -6.59
CA ASP A 204 -11.07 -9.95 -6.33
C ASP A 204 -10.77 -11.45 -6.33
N LYS A 205 -9.87 -11.92 -7.21
CA LYS A 205 -9.42 -13.31 -7.23
C LYS A 205 -8.61 -13.65 -5.98
N ILE A 206 -7.71 -12.77 -5.56
CA ILE A 206 -6.88 -12.93 -4.37
C ILE A 206 -7.75 -12.92 -3.10
N PHE A 207 -8.59 -11.90 -2.93
CA PHE A 207 -9.50 -11.73 -1.79
C PHE A 207 -10.52 -12.86 -1.68
N ARG A 208 -11.06 -13.37 -2.80
CA ARG A 208 -11.94 -14.54 -2.75
C ARG A 208 -11.23 -15.78 -2.20
N LYS A 209 -9.94 -15.97 -2.52
CA LYS A 209 -9.15 -17.08 -1.99
C LYS A 209 -8.84 -16.87 -0.50
N ILE A 210 -8.36 -15.68 -0.15
CA ILE A 210 -8.02 -15.31 1.24
C ILE A 210 -9.26 -15.38 2.15
N SER A 211 -10.39 -14.84 1.71
CA SER A 211 -11.68 -14.92 2.45
C SER A 211 -12.04 -16.37 2.79
N LYS A 212 -11.90 -17.31 1.83
CA LYS A 212 -12.17 -18.74 2.09
C LYS A 212 -11.17 -19.38 3.05
N LEU A 213 -9.88 -19.07 2.92
CA LEU A 213 -8.83 -19.69 3.73
C LEU A 213 -8.78 -19.16 5.16
N SER A 214 -8.96 -17.85 5.31
CA SER A 214 -8.66 -17.12 6.55
C SER A 214 -9.87 -16.41 7.15
N GLY A 215 -10.86 -16.05 6.34
CA GLY A 215 -12.05 -15.30 6.77
C GLY A 215 -13.34 -16.11 6.85
N GLY A 216 -13.28 -17.44 6.75
CA GLY A 216 -14.47 -18.32 6.76
C GLY A 216 -15.44 -18.09 5.58
N GLY A 217 -14.98 -17.48 4.50
CA GLY A 217 -15.80 -17.10 3.33
C GLY A 217 -16.57 -15.77 3.49
N GLY A 218 -16.34 -15.04 4.59
CA GLY A 218 -16.99 -13.76 4.90
C GLY A 218 -16.41 -12.56 4.13
N ARG A 219 -16.90 -11.35 4.44
CA ARG A 219 -16.40 -10.11 3.84
C ARG A 219 -14.99 -9.77 4.31
N ILE A 220 -14.31 -8.92 3.56
CA ILE A 220 -13.00 -8.36 3.89
C ILE A 220 -13.12 -6.85 3.94
N ALA A 221 -12.55 -6.25 4.98
CA ALA A 221 -12.22 -4.83 5.00
C ALA A 221 -10.69 -4.70 5.11
N GLY A 222 -10.12 -3.60 4.63
CA GLY A 222 -8.68 -3.38 4.60
C GLY A 222 -8.36 -1.93 4.30
N ALA A 223 -7.08 -1.60 4.26
CA ALA A 223 -6.60 -0.29 3.84
C ALA A 223 -5.47 -0.47 2.83
N TYR A 224 -5.39 0.40 1.82
CA TYR A 224 -4.16 0.54 1.04
C TYR A 224 -3.20 1.42 1.84
N VAL A 225 -2.09 0.82 2.27
CA VAL A 225 -1.01 1.48 2.98
C VAL A 225 0.19 1.57 2.05
N PRO A 226 0.49 2.74 1.49
CA PRO A 226 1.74 2.96 0.79
C PRO A 226 2.98 2.38 1.54
N ASN A 227 3.58 1.27 1.07
CA ASN A 227 4.88 0.68 1.44
C ASN A 227 5.73 0.10 0.26
N ASN A 228 6.92 0.62 -0.12
CA ASN A 228 7.75 0.00 -1.19
C ASN A 228 8.75 -1.07 -0.68
N ASN A 229 8.74 -1.37 0.62
CA ASN A 229 9.68 -2.28 1.27
C ASN A 229 9.16 -3.72 1.31
N PHE A 230 8.65 -4.23 0.19
CA PHE A 230 8.16 -5.62 0.07
C PHE A 230 9.15 -6.61 0.68
N ASN A 231 10.44 -6.47 0.37
CA ASN A 231 11.47 -7.38 0.85
C ASN A 231 11.63 -7.34 2.38
N LYS A 232 11.58 -6.17 3.03
CA LYS A 232 11.68 -6.05 4.49
C LYS A 232 10.47 -6.65 5.18
N MET A 233 9.26 -6.31 4.71
CA MET A 233 8.03 -6.88 5.24
C MET A 233 8.00 -8.41 5.07
N ASN A 234 8.36 -8.91 3.88
CA ASN A 234 8.44 -10.33 3.61
C ASN A 234 9.52 -11.03 4.45
N GLN A 235 10.67 -10.39 4.67
CA GLN A 235 11.73 -10.94 5.53
C GLN A 235 11.28 -11.02 6.99
N TYR A 236 10.64 -9.98 7.52
CA TYR A 236 10.07 -10.00 8.87
C TYR A 236 9.02 -11.11 9.01
N SER A 237 8.04 -11.16 8.11
CA SER A 237 6.98 -12.17 8.13
C SER A 237 7.53 -13.60 8.00
N ALA A 238 8.49 -13.82 7.10
CA ALA A 238 9.16 -15.11 6.94
C ALA A 238 10.00 -15.48 8.18
N GLY A 239 10.64 -14.51 8.83
CA GLY A 239 11.35 -14.71 10.09
C GLY A 239 10.41 -15.14 11.23
N ARG A 240 9.27 -14.46 11.39
CA ARG A 240 8.23 -14.85 12.36
C ARG A 240 7.63 -16.22 12.03
N LEU A 241 7.45 -16.56 10.74
CA LEU A 241 7.03 -17.89 10.30
C LEU A 241 8.05 -18.98 10.67
N ALA A 242 9.34 -18.73 10.49
CA ALA A 242 10.40 -19.67 10.88
C ALA A 242 10.43 -19.93 12.39
N GLN A 243 9.99 -18.96 13.21
CA GLN A 243 9.88 -19.13 14.67
C GLN A 243 8.75 -20.07 15.10
N ASN A 244 7.85 -20.50 14.20
CA ASN A 244 6.78 -21.44 14.56
C ASN A 244 7.30 -22.77 15.13
N SER A 245 8.49 -23.22 14.72
CA SER A 245 9.14 -24.43 15.25
C SER A 245 9.84 -24.20 16.59
N ASN A 246 9.98 -22.95 17.04
CA ASN A 246 10.59 -22.62 18.32
C ASN A 246 9.56 -22.82 19.45
N PRO A 247 9.78 -23.75 20.39
CA PRO A 247 8.89 -23.95 21.54
C PRO A 247 8.92 -22.79 22.55
N LYS A 248 9.94 -21.92 22.48
CA LYS A 248 10.09 -20.72 23.34
C LYS A 248 9.58 -19.43 22.69
N ARG A 249 8.87 -19.51 21.57
CA ARG A 249 8.31 -18.31 20.91
C ARG A 249 7.27 -17.63 21.80
N ALA A 250 7.05 -16.33 21.59
CA ALA A 250 6.03 -15.60 22.32
C ALA A 250 4.63 -16.22 22.11
N PRO A 251 3.87 -16.49 23.18
CA PRO A 251 2.53 -17.06 23.07
C PRO A 251 1.56 -16.07 22.43
N TYR A 252 0.48 -16.58 21.86
CA TYR A 252 -0.61 -15.73 21.40
C TYR A 252 -1.27 -15.07 22.61
N ASP A 253 -1.48 -13.77 22.52
CA ASP A 253 -2.13 -12.98 23.56
C ASP A 253 -3.12 -12.00 22.92
N PHE A 254 -4.34 -11.93 23.45
CA PHE A 254 -5.38 -11.09 22.87
C PHE A 254 -5.11 -9.59 23.02
N SER A 255 -4.32 -9.19 24.00
CA SER A 255 -3.96 -7.79 24.29
C SER A 255 -2.74 -7.32 23.51
N ASP A 256 -1.68 -8.13 23.45
CA ASP A 256 -0.34 -7.63 23.07
C ASP A 256 0.37 -8.43 21.97
N ASN A 257 -0.08 -9.65 21.65
CA ASN A 257 0.52 -10.49 20.60
C ASN A 257 -0.56 -11.29 19.87
N ASN A 258 -1.37 -10.58 19.08
CA ASN A 258 -2.47 -11.14 18.30
C ASN A 258 -2.30 -10.89 16.78
N CYS A 259 -3.31 -11.25 16.00
CA CYS A 259 -3.33 -11.09 14.54
C CYS A 259 -3.16 -9.63 14.08
N GLY A 260 -3.77 -8.68 14.80
CA GLY A 260 -3.68 -7.25 14.54
C GLY A 260 -2.29 -6.68 14.86
N HIS A 261 -1.72 -7.07 16.01
CA HIS A 261 -0.35 -6.69 16.37
C HIS A 261 0.66 -7.17 15.33
N PHE A 262 0.55 -8.42 14.88
CA PHE A 262 1.41 -8.93 13.82
C PHE A 262 1.25 -8.14 12.51
N MET A 263 0.02 -7.79 12.12
CA MET A 263 -0.22 -6.97 10.93
C MET A 263 0.46 -5.60 11.05
N MET A 264 0.33 -4.94 12.20
CA MET A 264 0.99 -3.65 12.49
C MET A 264 2.51 -3.78 12.56
N ASP A 265 3.05 -4.82 13.19
CA ASP A 265 4.47 -5.11 13.24
C ASP A 265 5.07 -5.30 11.84
N VAL A 266 4.35 -5.96 10.92
CA VAL A 266 4.81 -6.13 9.53
C VAL A 266 4.83 -4.78 8.82
N LEU A 267 3.82 -3.93 9.00
CA LEU A 267 3.82 -2.57 8.46
C LEU A 267 4.99 -1.76 9.04
N GLY A 268 5.22 -1.84 10.35
CA GLY A 268 6.35 -1.20 11.05
C GLY A 268 7.70 -1.70 10.56
N ALA A 269 7.86 -3.00 10.32
CA ALA A 269 9.06 -3.59 9.71
C ALA A 269 9.27 -3.14 8.25
N GLY A 270 8.17 -2.89 7.54
CA GLY A 270 8.16 -2.19 6.26
C GLY A 270 8.46 -0.70 6.36
N GLY A 271 8.63 -0.15 7.56
CA GLY A 271 8.97 1.25 7.80
C GLY A 271 7.77 2.18 7.97
N VAL A 272 6.52 1.69 8.01
CA VAL A 272 5.36 2.54 8.31
C VAL A 272 5.50 3.06 9.75
N LYS A 273 5.67 4.37 9.90
CA LYS A 273 5.71 5.07 11.19
C LYS A 273 4.34 5.69 11.49
N ASP A 274 4.13 6.05 12.75
CA ASP A 274 2.87 6.58 13.28
C ASP A 274 1.70 5.60 13.10
N LEU A 275 1.98 4.29 13.21
CA LEU A 275 0.92 3.31 13.38
C LEU A 275 0.13 3.70 14.63
N PRO A 276 -1.21 3.73 14.52
CA PRO A 276 -2.04 4.26 15.58
C PRO A 276 -1.81 3.49 16.88
N TRP A 277 -1.87 4.22 17.99
CA TRP A 277 -1.77 3.59 19.29
C TRP A 277 -2.96 2.66 19.46
N ILE A 278 -2.68 1.36 19.56
CA ILE A 278 -3.71 0.32 19.71
C ILE A 278 -4.35 0.49 21.10
N VAL A 279 -5.44 1.25 21.18
CA VAL A 279 -6.24 1.39 22.41
C VAL A 279 -7.15 0.18 22.58
N ASN A 280 -7.68 -0.32 21.45
CA ASN A 280 -8.49 -1.54 21.41
C ASN A 280 -7.81 -2.56 20.50
N PRO A 281 -7.38 -3.72 21.04
CA PRO A 281 -6.65 -4.73 20.28
C PRO A 281 -7.52 -5.50 19.27
N MET A 282 -8.81 -5.14 19.11
CA MET A 282 -9.67 -5.67 18.08
C MET A 282 -9.23 -5.22 16.68
N PRO A 283 -9.06 -6.15 15.72
CA PRO A 283 -8.71 -5.84 14.34
C PRO A 283 -9.59 -4.78 13.67
N SER A 284 -10.89 -4.76 13.97
CA SER A 284 -11.81 -3.75 13.44
C SER A 284 -11.39 -2.33 13.84
N ASN A 285 -11.03 -2.14 15.11
CA ASN A 285 -10.64 -0.84 15.63
C ASN A 285 -9.30 -0.39 15.06
N MET A 286 -8.31 -1.29 14.98
CA MET A 286 -7.04 -1.00 14.33
C MET A 286 -7.21 -0.58 12.86
N MET A 287 -8.18 -1.14 12.16
CA MET A 287 -8.48 -0.77 10.79
C MET A 287 -9.19 0.60 10.70
N ASP A 288 -10.08 0.90 11.64
CA ASP A 288 -10.72 2.21 11.74
C ASP A 288 -9.68 3.30 12.03
N GLU A 289 -8.71 3.03 12.90
CA GLU A 289 -7.59 3.94 13.16
C GLU A 289 -6.74 4.18 11.89
N LEU A 290 -6.48 3.16 11.07
CA LEU A 290 -5.82 3.36 9.76
C LEU A 290 -6.66 4.25 8.82
N TYR A 291 -7.99 4.21 8.90
CA TYR A 291 -8.84 5.11 8.13
C TYR A 291 -8.79 6.56 8.65
N GLU A 292 -8.70 6.74 9.97
CA GLU A 292 -8.53 8.06 10.59
C GLU A 292 -7.19 8.70 10.23
N GLU A 293 -6.13 7.91 10.09
CA GLU A 293 -4.82 8.34 9.56
C GLU A 293 -4.83 8.61 8.03
N GLY A 294 -5.98 8.44 7.37
CA GLY A 294 -6.17 8.80 5.97
C GLY A 294 -5.81 7.72 4.95
N TYR A 295 -5.54 6.48 5.38
CA TYR A 295 -5.31 5.37 4.45
C TYR A 295 -6.58 4.99 3.69
N SER A 296 -6.44 4.75 2.38
CA SER A 296 -7.60 4.52 1.50
C SER A 296 -8.28 3.18 1.80
N PRO A 297 -9.60 3.13 2.05
CA PRO A 297 -10.28 1.90 2.41
C PRO A 297 -10.37 0.90 1.25
N VAL A 298 -10.21 -0.37 1.59
CA VAL A 298 -10.47 -1.54 0.74
C VAL A 298 -11.66 -2.28 1.31
N LYS A 299 -12.71 -2.48 0.52
CA LYS A 299 -13.89 -3.26 0.91
C LYS A 299 -14.15 -4.32 -0.14
N TRP A 300 -14.31 -5.56 0.30
CA TRP A 300 -14.63 -6.67 -0.57
C TRP A 300 -15.72 -7.54 0.06
N VAL A 301 -16.71 -7.90 -0.75
CA VAL A 301 -17.81 -8.78 -0.37
C VAL A 301 -17.88 -9.94 -1.35
N ASN A 302 -18.13 -11.13 -0.83
CA ASN A 302 -18.29 -12.32 -1.65
C ASN A 302 -19.61 -12.24 -2.42
N ARG A 303 -19.57 -11.69 -3.64
CA ARG A 303 -20.71 -11.73 -4.56
C ARG A 303 -20.85 -13.16 -5.06
N LYS A 304 -21.97 -13.78 -4.70
CA LYS A 304 -22.42 -15.08 -5.20
C LYS A 304 -22.59 -15.05 -6.70
#